data_AF-A0A529FAY3-F1
#
_entry.id   AF-A0A529FAY3-F1
#
_cell.length_a   1.000
_cell.length_b   1.000
_cell.length_c   1.000
_cell.angle_alpha   90.00
_cell.angle_beta   90.00
_cell.angle_gamma   90.00
#
_symmetry.space_group_name_H-M   'P 1'
#
loop_
_entity.id
_entity.type
_entity.pdbx_description
1 polymer ?
#
loop_
_entity_poly.entity_id
_entity_poly.type
_entity_poly.pdbx_seq_one_letter_code
_entity_poly.pdbx_strand_id
1 'polypeptide(L)'
;LKLFEVCRLRDIPIITFVNKMDRESRDPFEILDEIEQKLALDTAPVTWPIGRGKTFSGTYHLALNAVRKSDDEKERTPVNGPDSNRVAGLLPENERNDFIEELELAREACRPLDIDAFREGHLT
;
A
#
# COMPACT_ATOMS: atom_id res chain seq x y z
N LEU A 1 -2.93 -20.65 3.84
CA LEU A 1 -2.06 -20.86 5.03
C LEU A 1 -0.97 -21.90 4.76
N LYS A 2 -1.28 -23.16 4.39
CA LYS A 2 -0.26 -24.20 4.14
C LYS A 2 0.88 -23.80 3.17
N LEU A 3 0.59 -23.04 2.11
CA LEU A 3 1.64 -22.57 1.17
C LEU A 3 2.60 -21.59 1.86
N PHE A 4 2.06 -20.63 2.60
CA PHE A 4 2.84 -19.60 3.30
C PHE A 4 3.66 -20.17 4.45
N GLU A 5 3.14 -21.18 5.16
CA GLU A 5 3.91 -21.91 6.17
C GLU A 5 5.17 -22.55 5.57
N VAL A 6 5.07 -23.11 4.37
CA VAL A 6 6.24 -23.69 3.66
C VAL A 6 7.21 -22.61 3.20
N CYS A 7 6.71 -21.48 2.69
CA CYS A 7 7.56 -20.34 2.32
C CYS A 7 8.34 -19.81 3.53
N ARG A 8 7.66 -19.61 4.65
CA ARG A 8 8.26 -19.13 5.90
C ARG A 8 9.29 -20.10 6.47
N LEU A 9 9.02 -21.41 6.48
CA LEU A 9 9.96 -22.43 6.97
C LEU A 9 11.24 -22.56 6.14
N ARG A 10 11.27 -21.96 4.95
CA ARG A 10 12.38 -22.01 4.01
C ARG A 10 12.95 -20.62 3.72
N ASP A 11 12.58 -19.62 4.51
CA ASP A 11 13.01 -18.23 4.37
C ASP A 11 12.82 -17.71 2.93
N ILE A 12 11.72 -18.12 2.28
CA ILE A 12 11.41 -17.70 0.90
C ILE A 12 10.75 -16.31 0.97
N PRO A 13 11.32 -15.28 0.31
CA PRO A 13 10.72 -13.95 0.27
C PRO A 13 9.33 -13.94 -0.35
N ILE A 14 8.42 -13.17 0.22
CA ILE A 14 7.02 -13.10 -0.20
C ILE A 14 6.70 -11.66 -0.59
N ILE A 15 6.16 -11.47 -1.79
CA ILE A 15 5.62 -10.18 -2.21
C ILE A 15 4.10 -10.28 -2.12
N THR A 16 3.48 -9.35 -1.41
CA THR A 16 2.03 -9.30 -1.29
C THR A 16 1.44 -8.26 -2.23
N PHE A 17 0.46 -8.68 -3.04
CA PHE A 17 -0.30 -7.81 -3.94
C PHE A 17 -1.77 -7.80 -3.54
N VAL A 18 -2.26 -6.66 -3.06
CA VAL A 18 -3.67 -6.45 -2.72
C VAL A 18 -4.41 -6.05 -3.99
N ASN A 19 -5.25 -6.96 -4.50
CA ASN A 19 -5.99 -6.76 -5.74
C ASN A 19 -7.44 -6.30 -5.46
N LYS A 20 -8.09 -5.76 -6.50
CA LYS A 20 -9.51 -5.39 -6.53
C LYS A 20 -9.87 -4.16 -5.67
N MET A 21 -8.97 -3.20 -5.57
CA MET A 21 -9.20 -1.92 -4.89
C MET A 21 -10.26 -1.04 -5.58
N ASP A 22 -10.63 -1.37 -6.82
CA ASP A 22 -11.74 -0.78 -7.59
C ASP A 22 -13.13 -1.25 -7.12
N ARG A 23 -13.19 -2.20 -6.18
CA ARG A 23 -14.43 -2.69 -5.57
C ARG A 23 -14.52 -2.22 -4.12
N GLU A 24 -15.68 -2.42 -3.48
CA GLU A 24 -15.78 -2.23 -2.03
C GLU A 24 -14.72 -3.11 -1.34
N SER A 25 -13.74 -2.44 -0.74
CA SER A 25 -12.60 -3.07 -0.09
C SER A 25 -12.63 -2.77 1.40
N ARG A 26 -11.96 -3.62 2.16
CA ARG A 26 -11.62 -3.33 3.55
C ARG A 26 -10.67 -2.13 3.63
N ASP A 27 -10.51 -1.64 4.85
CA ASP A 27 -9.51 -0.64 5.14
C ASP A 27 -8.09 -1.19 4.87
N PRO A 28 -7.20 -0.44 4.21
CA PRO A 28 -5.82 -0.87 3.98
C PRO A 28 -5.09 -1.24 5.27
N PHE A 29 -5.32 -0.54 6.38
CA PHE A 29 -4.72 -0.91 7.67
C PHE A 29 -5.25 -2.26 8.17
N GLU A 30 -6.56 -2.51 8.07
CA GLU A 30 -7.13 -3.83 8.41
C GLU A 30 -6.56 -4.94 7.51
N ILE A 31 -6.32 -4.64 6.22
CA ILE A 31 -5.71 -5.58 5.28
C ILE A 31 -4.26 -5.89 5.69
N LEU A 32 -3.46 -4.88 6.06
CA LEU A 32 -2.10 -5.06 6.56
C LEU A 32 -2.10 -5.91 7.83
N ASP A 33 -2.92 -5.57 8.82
CA ASP A 33 -3.05 -6.35 10.05
C ASP A 33 -3.44 -7.81 9.78
N GLU A 34 -4.37 -8.05 8.85
CA GLU A 34 -4.78 -9.39 8.45
C GLU A 34 -3.65 -10.17 7.77
N ILE A 35 -2.83 -9.50 6.96
CA ILE A 35 -1.63 -10.08 6.33
C ILE A 35 -0.61 -10.46 7.41
N GLU A 36 -0.30 -9.55 8.34
CA GLU A 36 0.66 -9.80 9.41
C GLU A 36 0.22 -11.00 10.26
N GLN A 37 -1.05 -11.06 10.65
CA GLN A 37 -1.59 -12.15 11.45
C GLN A 37 -1.59 -13.50 10.70
N LYS A 38 -1.95 -13.50 9.41
CA LYS A 38 -2.06 -14.75 8.64
C LYS A 38 -0.73 -15.28 8.13
N LEU A 39 0.22 -14.39 7.81
CA LEU A 39 1.52 -14.76 7.29
C LEU A 39 2.58 -14.85 8.40
N ALA A 40 2.33 -14.22 9.55
CA ALA A 40 3.29 -14.05 10.63
C ALA A 40 4.59 -13.40 10.13
N LEU A 41 4.44 -12.32 9.36
CA LEU A 41 5.49 -11.48 8.79
C LEU A 41 5.15 -10.02 9.08
N ASP A 42 6.15 -9.16 9.23
CA ASP A 42 5.94 -7.71 9.25
C ASP A 42 5.50 -7.23 7.86
N THR A 43 4.68 -6.18 7.78
CA THR A 43 4.30 -5.56 6.50
C THR A 43 5.04 -4.25 6.24
N ALA A 44 5.49 -4.06 5.00
CA ALA A 44 6.07 -2.82 4.50
C ALA A 44 5.38 -2.38 3.19
N PRO A 45 4.26 -1.63 3.28
CA PRO A 45 3.59 -1.15 2.07
C PRO A 45 4.53 -0.26 1.26
N VAL A 46 4.73 -0.60 -0.01
CA VAL A 46 5.47 0.24 -0.97
C VAL A 46 4.53 1.27 -1.61
N THR A 47 3.29 0.86 -1.85
CA THR A 47 2.24 1.66 -2.49
C THR A 47 0.99 1.67 -1.65
N TRP A 48 0.33 2.83 -1.58
CA TRP A 48 -0.95 3.03 -0.91
C TRP A 48 -2.06 3.35 -1.93
N PRO A 49 -3.28 2.80 -1.81
CA PRO A 49 -4.37 3.10 -2.72
C PRO A 49 -4.85 4.54 -2.57
N ILE A 50 -5.10 5.24 -3.67
CA ILE A 50 -5.73 6.57 -3.68
C ILE A 50 -7.23 6.36 -3.89
N GLY A 51 -8.02 6.53 -2.82
CA GLY A 51 -9.45 6.22 -2.82
C GLY A 51 -9.73 4.72 -2.84
N ARG A 52 -11.02 4.35 -2.82
CA ARG A 52 -11.47 2.94 -2.77
C ARG A 52 -12.76 2.77 -3.55
N GLY A 53 -12.99 1.58 -4.10
CA GLY A 53 -14.22 1.29 -4.85
C GLY A 53 -14.41 2.27 -6.01
N LYS A 54 -15.52 3.00 -6.00
CA LYS A 54 -15.86 3.97 -7.05
C LYS A 54 -14.92 5.17 -7.12
N THR A 55 -14.20 5.50 -6.04
CA THR A 55 -13.26 6.64 -5.99
C THR A 55 -11.81 6.22 -6.17
N PHE A 56 -11.55 4.92 -6.38
CA PHE A 56 -10.21 4.42 -6.65
C PHE A 56 -9.62 5.09 -7.89
N SER A 57 -8.53 5.81 -7.67
CA SER A 57 -7.90 6.72 -8.65
C SER A 57 -6.44 6.38 -8.92
N GLY A 58 -5.95 5.26 -8.38
CA GLY A 58 -4.59 4.78 -8.57
C GLY A 58 -3.86 4.55 -7.25
N THR A 59 -2.54 4.70 -7.27
CA THR A 59 -1.67 4.41 -6.13
C THR A 59 -0.65 5.52 -5.88
N TYR A 60 -0.34 5.74 -4.60
CA TYR A 60 0.71 6.60 -4.10
C TYR A 60 1.90 5.76 -3.65
N HIS A 61 3.10 6.06 -4.14
CA HIS A 61 4.33 5.40 -3.71
C HIS A 61 4.90 6.12 -2.48
N LEU A 62 4.87 5.46 -1.32
CA LEU A 62 5.18 6.08 -0.03
C LEU A 62 6.61 6.65 0.03
N ALA A 63 7.61 5.85 -0.33
CA ALA A 63 9.01 6.28 -0.29
C ALA A 63 9.41 7.31 -1.37
N LEU A 64 8.81 7.23 -2.57
CA LEU A 64 9.19 8.07 -3.71
C LEU A 64 8.38 9.36 -3.82
N ASN A 65 7.33 9.53 -3.00
CA ASN A 65 6.34 10.60 -3.14
C ASN A 65 5.89 10.76 -4.59
N ALA A 66 5.37 9.69 -5.18
CA ALA A 66 4.99 9.66 -6.58
C ALA A 66 3.70 8.89 -6.80
N VAL A 67 2.89 9.32 -7.77
CA VAL A 67 1.61 8.68 -8.09
C VAL A 67 1.67 7.90 -9.40
N ARG A 68 0.82 6.88 -9.48
CA ARG A 68 0.49 6.17 -10.71
C ARG A 68 -1.02 5.94 -10.75
N LYS A 69 -1.70 6.50 -11.75
CA LYS A 69 -3.18 6.53 -11.82
C LYS A 69 -3.78 5.29 -12.48
N SER A 70 -3.07 4.67 -13.41
CA SER A 70 -3.52 3.48 -14.12
C SER A 70 -2.38 2.56 -14.50
N ASP A 71 -2.72 1.34 -14.89
CA ASP A 71 -1.75 0.34 -15.36
C ASP A 71 -1.06 0.75 -16.68
N ASP A 72 -1.72 1.58 -17.48
CA ASP A 72 -1.17 2.09 -18.75
C ASP A 72 -0.07 3.16 -18.54
N GLU A 73 -0.04 3.81 -17.38
CA GLU A 73 1.03 4.75 -17.04
C GLU A 73 2.33 3.98 -16.76
N LYS A 74 3.31 4.14 -17.66
CA LYS A 74 4.64 3.51 -17.55
C LYS A 74 5.54 4.18 -16.52
N GLU A 75 5.33 5.47 -16.30
CA GLU A 75 6.15 6.29 -15.40
C GLU A 75 5.32 6.79 -14.22
N ARG A 76 5.97 6.89 -13.06
CA ARG A 76 5.37 7.51 -11.88
C ARG A 76 5.55 9.01 -11.97
N THR A 77 4.53 9.76 -11.56
CA THR A 77 4.59 11.22 -11.50
C THR A 77 4.98 11.67 -10.09
N PRO A 78 6.11 12.34 -9.87
CA PRO A 78 6.46 12.91 -8.58
C PRO A 78 5.42 13.94 -8.11
N VAL A 79 5.15 13.96 -6.81
CA VAL A 79 4.19 14.85 -6.14
C VAL A 79 4.76 15.38 -4.84
N ASN A 80 4.22 16.50 -4.37
CA ASN A 80 4.66 17.17 -3.14
C ASN A 80 3.84 16.71 -1.93
N GLY A 81 3.64 15.41 -1.75
CA GLY A 81 2.91 14.85 -0.61
C GLY A 81 1.42 14.58 -0.84
N PRO A 82 0.69 14.14 0.21
CA PRO A 82 -0.72 13.72 0.16
C PRO A 82 -1.73 14.80 -0.23
N ASP A 83 -1.50 16.04 0.18
CA ASP A 83 -2.37 17.20 -0.02
C ASP A 83 -2.35 17.74 -1.47
N SER A 84 -1.37 17.33 -2.26
CA SER A 84 -1.22 17.72 -3.66
C SER A 84 -2.49 17.47 -4.48
N ASN A 85 -2.82 18.40 -5.38
CA ASN A 85 -3.92 18.24 -6.35
C ASN A 85 -3.79 16.99 -7.23
N ARG A 86 -2.58 16.44 -7.37
CA ARG A 86 -2.32 15.20 -8.11
C ARG A 86 -2.53 13.94 -7.26
N VAL A 87 -2.89 14.09 -6.00
CA VAL A 87 -3.17 13.00 -5.04
C VAL A 87 -4.57 13.20 -4.46
N ALA A 88 -4.75 13.96 -3.38
CA ALA A 88 -6.06 14.21 -2.78
C ALA A 88 -7.02 14.92 -3.75
N GLY A 89 -6.50 15.74 -4.68
CA GLY A 89 -7.32 16.38 -5.71
C GLY A 89 -7.99 15.40 -6.69
N LEU A 90 -7.54 14.13 -6.73
CA LEU A 90 -8.19 13.08 -7.51
C LEU A 90 -9.49 12.56 -6.86
N LEU A 91 -9.66 12.81 -5.57
CA LEU A 91 -10.82 12.34 -4.80
C LEU A 91 -11.94 13.39 -4.75
N PRO A 92 -13.20 12.95 -4.52
CA PRO A 92 -14.29 13.85 -4.16
C PRO A 92 -13.92 14.71 -2.95
N GLU A 93 -14.38 15.96 -2.94
CA GLU A 93 -14.00 16.94 -1.90
C GLU A 93 -14.27 16.44 -0.48
N ASN A 94 -15.35 15.69 -0.30
CA ASN A 94 -15.75 15.12 0.99
C ASN A 94 -14.87 13.95 1.48
N GLU A 95 -13.98 13.40 0.66
CA GLU A 95 -13.07 12.29 1.02
C GLU A 95 -11.62 12.74 1.20
N ARG A 96 -11.29 13.99 0.81
CA ARG A 96 -9.89 14.44 0.71
C ARG A 96 -9.18 14.50 2.05
N ASN A 97 -9.80 15.10 3.06
CA ASN A 97 -9.18 15.31 4.35
C ASN A 97 -8.91 13.97 5.04
N ASP A 98 -9.91 13.10 5.08
CA ASP A 98 -9.80 11.75 5.64
C ASP A 98 -8.67 10.96 4.94
N PHE A 99 -8.60 11.02 3.61
CA PHE A 99 -7.52 10.39 2.85
C PHE A 99 -6.13 10.98 3.14
N ILE A 100 -6.02 12.31 3.28
CA ILE A 100 -4.75 12.97 3.63
C ILE A 100 -4.27 12.51 5.00
N GLU A 101 -5.16 12.50 6.00
CA GLU A 101 -4.85 12.02 7.35
C GLU A 101 -4.44 10.56 7.35
N GLU A 102 -5.18 9.70 6.64
CA GLU A 102 -4.87 8.28 6.46
C GLU A 102 -3.48 8.08 5.83
N LEU A 103 -3.19 8.78 4.74
CA LEU A 103 -1.94 8.63 4.01
C LEU A 103 -0.74 9.17 4.81
N GLU A 104 -0.90 10.27 5.56
CA GLU A 104 0.15 10.73 6.46
C GLU A 104 0.40 9.74 7.60
N LEU A 105 -0.66 9.18 8.19
CA LEU A 105 -0.52 8.13 9.18
C LEU A 105 0.22 6.91 8.60
N ALA A 106 -0.12 6.47 7.38
CA ALA A 106 0.57 5.38 6.73
C ALA A 106 2.06 5.68 6.50
N ARG A 107 2.41 6.91 6.12
CA ARG A 107 3.81 7.33 5.92
C ARG A 107 4.62 7.32 7.20
N GLU A 108 4.00 7.64 8.34
CA GLU A 108 4.68 7.70 9.64
C GLU A 108 4.69 6.36 10.37
N ALA A 109 3.60 5.60 10.30
CA ALA A 109 3.41 4.38 11.09
C ALA A 109 3.88 3.11 10.37
N CYS A 110 3.77 3.05 9.03
CA CYS A 110 4.16 1.86 8.31
C CYS A 110 5.68 1.73 8.21
N ARG A 111 6.16 0.49 8.29
CA ARG A 111 7.60 0.21 8.17
C ARG A 111 8.07 0.47 6.74
N PRO A 112 9.24 1.11 6.55
CA PRO A 112 9.85 1.19 5.23
C PRO A 112 10.29 -0.21 4.78
N LEU A 113 10.37 -0.41 3.46
CA LEU A 113 10.88 -1.64 2.89
C LEU A 113 12.38 -1.81 3.22
N ASP A 114 12.68 -2.77 4.08
CA ASP A 114 14.04 -3.26 4.33
C ASP A 114 14.31 -4.47 3.43
N ILE A 115 15.29 -4.32 2.54
CA ILE A 115 15.61 -5.32 1.52
C ILE A 115 16.23 -6.57 2.13
N ASP A 116 17.00 -6.44 3.20
CA ASP A 116 17.66 -7.58 3.84
C ASP A 116 16.62 -8.38 4.64
N ALA A 117 15.77 -7.70 5.43
CA ALA A 117 14.65 -8.35 6.13
C ALA A 117 13.65 -9.03 5.17
N PHE A 118 13.38 -8.42 4.00
CA PHE A 118 12.58 -9.04 2.94
C PHE A 118 13.22 -10.31 2.38
N ARG A 119 14.54 -10.27 2.11
CA ARG A 119 15.29 -11.42 1.57
C ARG A 119 15.41 -12.58 2.56
N GLU A 120 15.40 -12.27 3.85
CA GLU A 120 15.38 -13.24 4.94
C GLU A 120 13.96 -13.78 5.21
N GLY A 121 12.94 -13.28 4.51
CA GLY A 121 11.56 -13.75 4.68
C GLY A 121 10.94 -13.33 6.01
N HIS A 122 11.31 -12.16 6.54
CA HIS A 122 10.73 -11.56 7.75
C HIS A 122 9.78 -10.40 7.44
N LEU A 123 9.85 -9.85 6.22
CA LEU A 123 9.09 -8.69 5.76
C LEU A 123 8.40 -8.99 4.42
N THR A 124 7.19 -8.46 4.20
CA THR A 124 6.44 -8.55 2.93
C THR A 124 5.92 -7.21 2.44
#